data_AF-A0AB37XVB7-F1
#
_entry.id   AF-A0AB37XVB7-F1
#
_cell.length_a   1.000
_cell.length_b   1.000
_cell.length_c   1.000
_cell.angle_alpha   90.00
_cell.angle_beta   90.00
_cell.angle_gamma   90.00
#
_symmetry.space_group_name_H-M   'P 1'
#
loop_
_entity.id
_entity.type
_entity.pdbx_description
1 polymer ?
#
loop_
_entity_poly.entity_id
_entity_poly.type
_entity_poly.pdbx_seq_one_letter_code
_entity_poly.pdbx_strand_id
1 'polypeptide(L)'
;MKELPKSRLTFKESMIESQYLATKTKEEKKQYKQLSVEDKREILKEYQSKPRKEVKFESEINKSDENLSKIYQRFSEIGVEDLFGTKKEVKELPMILKDNENIMYVTSGLYNNNTYLIVCTDLRLLFLDKGMIYGLKFHEFPFEKINSVSYKKGLLFGEIIIHHGSSSIAIGSISKNTVSRMAETIQEQISIRESSM
;
A
#
# COMPACT_ATOMS: atom_id res chain seq x y z
N MET A 1 7.44 -44.85 -10.10
CA MET A 1 7.86 -43.46 -9.82
C MET A 1 8.79 -43.02 -10.94
N LYS A 2 8.59 -41.83 -11.53
CA LYS A 2 9.56 -41.29 -12.51
C LYS A 2 10.81 -40.84 -11.76
N GLU A 3 12.00 -41.18 -12.26
CA GLU A 3 13.27 -40.71 -11.69
C GLU A 3 13.36 -39.19 -11.73
N LEU A 4 13.93 -38.60 -10.68
CA LEU A 4 14.09 -37.15 -10.60
C LEU A 4 15.17 -36.66 -11.57
N PRO A 5 14.98 -35.50 -12.22
CA PRO A 5 15.97 -34.95 -13.14
C PRO A 5 17.26 -34.58 -12.39
N LYS A 6 18.41 -35.06 -12.85
CA LYS A 6 19.72 -34.78 -12.23
C LYS A 6 20.27 -33.39 -12.59
N SER A 7 19.92 -32.86 -13.76
CA SER A 7 20.44 -31.58 -14.26
C SER A 7 19.66 -30.35 -13.80
N ARG A 8 18.50 -30.52 -13.16
CA ARG A 8 17.65 -29.41 -12.74
C ARG A 8 16.74 -29.76 -11.57
N LEU A 9 16.34 -28.73 -10.84
CA LEU A 9 15.25 -28.84 -9.87
C LEU A 9 13.91 -29.00 -10.61
N THR A 10 13.01 -29.73 -9.97
CA THR A 10 11.59 -29.82 -10.36
C THR A 10 10.88 -28.53 -10.01
N PHE A 11 9.69 -28.32 -10.57
CA PHE A 11 8.87 -27.13 -10.28
C PHE A 11 8.60 -26.94 -8.78
N LYS A 12 8.31 -28.03 -8.06
CA LYS A 12 8.09 -28.02 -6.62
C LYS A 12 9.37 -27.62 -5.86
N GLU A 13 10.52 -28.16 -6.27
CA GLU A 13 11.83 -27.83 -5.70
C GLU A 13 12.20 -26.36 -5.94
N SER A 14 11.92 -25.81 -7.13
CA SER A 14 12.16 -24.39 -7.45
C SER A 14 11.30 -23.42 -6.63
N MET A 15 10.07 -23.80 -6.26
CA MET A 15 9.25 -23.01 -5.33
C MET A 15 9.87 -22.97 -3.93
N ILE A 16 10.35 -24.11 -3.43
CA ILE A 16 11.00 -24.21 -2.11
C ILE A 16 12.33 -23.46 -2.12
N GLU A 17 13.08 -23.55 -3.21
CA GLU A 17 14.32 -22.81 -3.44
C GLU A 17 14.11 -21.30 -3.35
N SER A 18 13.01 -20.78 -3.91
CA SER A 18 12.67 -19.37 -3.80
C SER A 18 12.46 -18.93 -2.35
N GLN A 19 11.77 -19.75 -1.56
CA GLN A 19 11.53 -19.50 -0.14
C GLN A 19 12.83 -19.58 0.68
N TYR A 20 13.64 -20.62 0.44
CA TYR A 20 14.93 -20.79 1.09
C TYR A 20 15.83 -19.58 0.82
N LEU A 21 15.97 -19.17 -0.45
CA LEU A 21 16.81 -18.03 -0.82
C LEU A 21 16.29 -16.71 -0.25
N ALA A 22 14.98 -16.54 -0.01
CA ALA A 22 14.46 -15.33 0.64
C ALA A 22 15.06 -15.11 2.04
N THR A 23 15.44 -16.19 2.74
CA THR A 23 16.05 -16.14 4.07
C THR A 23 17.57 -15.90 4.07
N LYS A 24 18.18 -15.75 2.89
CA LYS A 24 19.63 -15.75 2.68
C LYS A 24 20.21 -14.41 2.25
N THR A 25 21.41 -14.11 2.73
CA THR A 25 22.21 -12.94 2.32
C THR A 25 22.65 -13.08 0.85
N LYS A 26 23.22 -12.00 0.29
CA LYS A 26 23.71 -12.00 -1.09
C LYS A 26 24.86 -13.00 -1.27
N GLU A 27 25.72 -13.12 -0.28
CA GLU A 27 26.88 -14.00 -0.23
C GLU A 27 26.45 -15.47 -0.14
N GLU A 28 25.50 -15.78 0.73
CA GLU A 28 24.92 -17.13 0.86
C GLU A 28 24.20 -17.57 -0.43
N LYS A 29 23.49 -16.65 -1.11
CA LYS A 29 22.88 -16.91 -2.42
C LYS A 29 23.94 -17.24 -3.48
N LYS A 30 25.08 -16.54 -3.45
CA LYS A 30 26.18 -16.76 -4.39
C LYS A 30 26.84 -18.12 -4.17
N GLN A 31 26.99 -18.55 -2.93
CA GLN A 31 27.49 -19.89 -2.57
C GLN A 31 26.49 -20.97 -2.98
N TYR A 32 25.21 -20.81 -2.65
CA TYR A 32 24.16 -21.77 -3.00
C TYR A 32 24.03 -21.99 -4.52
N LYS A 33 24.18 -20.95 -5.35
CA LYS A 33 24.11 -21.08 -6.81
C LYS A 33 25.18 -22.01 -7.39
N GLN A 34 26.34 -22.12 -6.74
CA GLN A 34 27.47 -22.93 -7.17
C GLN A 34 27.33 -24.43 -6.80
N LEU A 35 26.33 -24.78 -5.99
CA LEU A 35 26.08 -26.16 -5.57
C LEU A 35 25.49 -27.03 -6.68
N SER A 36 25.76 -28.33 -6.58
CA SER A 36 25.12 -29.35 -7.42
C SER A 36 23.61 -29.41 -7.17
N VAL A 37 22.86 -30.02 -8.08
CA VAL A 37 21.40 -30.15 -7.93
C VAL A 37 21.09 -31.09 -6.75
N GLU A 38 21.95 -32.07 -6.51
CA GLU A 38 21.89 -33.01 -5.40
C GLU A 38 22.06 -32.28 -4.06
N ASP A 39 23.11 -31.46 -3.91
CA ASP A 39 23.35 -30.69 -2.69
C ASP A 39 22.22 -29.69 -2.42
N LYS A 40 21.70 -29.05 -3.48
CA LYS A 40 20.53 -28.17 -3.39
C LYS A 40 19.33 -28.93 -2.84
N ARG A 41 19.07 -30.15 -3.32
CA ARG A 41 17.95 -30.98 -2.83
C ARG A 41 18.08 -31.34 -1.36
N GLU A 42 19.28 -31.64 -0.89
CA GLU A 42 19.52 -31.94 0.52
C GLU A 42 19.23 -30.73 1.40
N ILE A 43 19.73 -29.56 0.99
CA ILE A 43 19.45 -28.29 1.67
C ILE A 43 17.95 -27.98 1.68
N LEU A 44 17.26 -28.16 0.56
CA LEU A 44 15.82 -27.90 0.47
C LEU A 44 15.00 -28.89 1.31
N LYS A 45 15.42 -30.16 1.39
CA LYS A 45 14.80 -31.15 2.29
C LYS A 45 14.99 -30.79 3.75
N GLU A 46 16.20 -30.38 4.13
CA GLU A 46 16.50 -29.93 5.49
C GLU A 46 15.74 -28.64 5.84
N TYR A 47 15.62 -27.71 4.89
CA TYR A 47 14.82 -26.50 5.03
C TYR A 47 13.34 -26.80 5.23
N GLN A 48 12.82 -27.84 4.56
CA GLN A 48 11.43 -28.29 4.73
C GLN A 48 11.19 -29.07 6.03
N SER A 49 12.18 -29.81 6.53
CA SER A 49 12.03 -30.65 7.73
C SER A 49 12.23 -29.89 9.04
N LYS A 50 12.86 -28.71 9.00
CA LYS A 50 12.98 -27.85 10.18
C LYS A 50 11.60 -27.36 10.61
N PRO A 51 11.20 -27.52 11.89
CA PRO A 51 10.03 -26.84 12.42
C PRO A 51 10.27 -25.36 12.19
N ARG A 52 9.38 -24.71 11.44
CA ARG A 52 9.43 -23.26 11.25
C ARG A 52 9.51 -22.67 12.66
N LYS A 53 10.59 -21.94 12.99
CA LYS A 53 10.46 -20.92 14.03
C LYS A 53 9.24 -20.11 13.60
N GLU A 54 8.22 -20.07 14.44
CA GLU A 54 7.10 -19.14 14.26
C GLU A 54 7.68 -17.74 14.18
N VAL A 55 8.00 -17.31 12.97
CA VAL A 55 7.80 -15.93 12.60
C VAL A 55 6.28 -15.83 12.51
N LYS A 56 5.68 -14.92 13.30
CA LYS A 56 4.23 -14.72 13.45
C LYS A 56 3.56 -14.25 12.15
N PHE A 57 3.67 -15.01 11.07
CA PHE A 57 3.11 -14.68 9.76
C PHE A 57 1.62 -15.08 9.65
N GLU A 58 1.20 -16.15 10.34
CA GLU A 58 -0.20 -16.63 10.26
C GLU A 58 -1.20 -15.73 11.00
N SER A 59 -0.77 -15.02 12.05
CA SER A 59 -1.60 -14.01 12.71
C SER A 59 -1.68 -12.70 11.93
N GLU A 60 -0.62 -12.34 11.21
CA GLU A 60 -0.59 -11.12 10.39
C GLU A 60 -1.39 -11.28 9.09
N ILE A 61 -1.38 -12.45 8.45
CA ILE A 61 -2.14 -12.69 7.22
C ILE A 61 -3.67 -12.68 7.48
N ASN A 62 -4.13 -13.33 8.56
CA ASN A 62 -5.56 -13.30 8.93
C ASN A 62 -6.03 -11.90 9.36
N LYS A 63 -5.19 -11.17 10.10
CA LYS A 63 -5.52 -9.81 10.56
C LYS A 63 -5.37 -8.76 9.45
N SER A 64 -4.42 -8.94 8.52
CA SER A 64 -4.26 -8.06 7.36
C SER A 64 -5.42 -8.22 6.39
N ASP A 65 -5.91 -9.43 6.17
CA ASP A 65 -7.06 -9.70 5.31
C ASP A 65 -8.37 -9.19 5.93
N GLU A 66 -8.54 -9.32 7.25
CA GLU A 66 -9.67 -8.74 7.98
C GLU A 66 -9.63 -7.20 7.95
N ASN A 67 -8.47 -6.59 8.24
CA ASN A 67 -8.31 -5.14 8.19
C ASN A 67 -8.53 -4.59 6.78
N LEU A 68 -8.02 -5.27 5.75
CA LEU A 68 -8.23 -4.85 4.37
C LEU A 68 -9.71 -4.96 3.97
N SER A 69 -10.41 -5.98 4.46
CA SER A 69 -11.85 -6.14 4.26
C SER A 69 -12.64 -5.00 4.93
N LYS A 70 -12.25 -4.57 6.14
CA LYS A 70 -12.81 -3.37 6.79
C LYS A 70 -12.59 -2.10 5.97
N ILE A 71 -11.43 -1.96 5.33
CA ILE A 71 -11.16 -0.82 4.43
C ILE A 71 -12.09 -0.85 3.21
N TYR A 72 -12.27 -2.00 2.56
CA TYR A 72 -13.19 -2.10 1.42
C TYR A 72 -14.65 -1.91 1.82
N GLN A 73 -15.06 -2.42 2.99
CA GLN A 73 -16.38 -2.15 3.54
C GLN A 73 -16.56 -0.65 3.77
N ARG A 74 -15.58 0.00 4.41
CA ARG A 74 -15.60 1.44 4.63
C ARG A 74 -15.75 2.18 3.31
N PHE A 75 -14.98 1.85 2.28
CA PHE A 75 -15.09 2.44 0.94
C PHE A 75 -16.50 2.31 0.34
N SER A 76 -17.14 1.15 0.53
CA SER A 76 -18.54 0.97 0.12
C SER A 76 -19.49 1.90 0.87
N GLU A 77 -19.33 2.05 2.18
CA GLU A 77 -20.17 2.92 3.02
C GLU A 77 -20.02 4.40 2.64
N ILE A 78 -18.80 4.83 2.33
CA ILE A 78 -18.53 6.20 1.88
C ILE A 78 -18.72 6.40 0.38
N GLY A 79 -19.25 5.42 -0.36
CA GLY A 79 -19.59 5.58 -1.79
C GLY A 79 -18.37 5.85 -2.66
N VAL A 80 -17.29 5.10 -2.46
CA VAL A 80 -16.10 5.10 -3.31
C VAL A 80 -16.30 4.06 -4.40
N GLU A 81 -16.38 4.50 -5.65
CA GLU A 81 -16.71 3.62 -6.78
C GLU A 81 -15.45 3.05 -7.46
N ASP A 82 -14.49 3.90 -7.82
CA ASP A 82 -13.26 3.46 -8.49
C ASP A 82 -12.03 4.26 -8.02
N LEU A 83 -10.93 3.54 -7.84
CA LEU A 83 -9.62 4.01 -7.41
C LEU A 83 -8.61 3.61 -8.47
N PHE A 84 -8.77 4.19 -9.66
CA PHE A 84 -7.95 3.85 -10.81
C PHE A 84 -6.47 4.11 -10.52
N GLY A 85 -5.64 3.10 -10.82
CA GLY A 85 -4.20 3.17 -10.66
C GLY A 85 -3.69 3.04 -9.22
N THR A 86 -4.56 3.00 -8.20
CA THR A 86 -4.14 3.08 -6.78
C THR A 86 -4.46 1.85 -5.92
N LYS A 87 -4.77 0.71 -6.56
CA LYS A 87 -5.11 -0.54 -5.84
C LYS A 87 -3.97 -1.09 -5.00
N LYS A 88 -2.71 -0.75 -5.28
CA LYS A 88 -1.55 -1.25 -4.53
C LYS A 88 -1.38 -0.49 -3.23
N GLU A 89 -1.70 0.79 -3.25
CA GLU A 89 -1.66 1.75 -2.16
C GLU A 89 -2.77 1.44 -1.15
N VAL A 90 -3.96 1.06 -1.63
CA VAL A 90 -5.08 0.62 -0.77
C VAL A 90 -4.67 -0.57 0.12
N LYS A 91 -3.86 -1.49 -0.41
CA LYS A 91 -3.38 -2.66 0.36
C LYS A 91 -2.41 -2.30 1.49
N GLU A 92 -1.83 -1.11 1.46
CA GLU A 92 -0.92 -0.64 2.51
C GLU A 92 -1.67 0.08 3.63
N LEU A 93 -2.92 0.53 3.40
CA LEU A 93 -3.70 1.28 4.38
C LEU A 93 -3.81 0.60 5.75
N PRO A 94 -4.02 -0.74 5.86
CA PRO A 94 -4.04 -1.42 7.16
C PRO A 94 -2.79 -1.22 8.02
N MET A 95 -1.63 -0.96 7.40
CA MET A 95 -0.36 -0.73 8.09
C MET A 95 -0.06 0.76 8.29
N ILE A 96 -0.70 1.64 7.51
CA ILE A 96 -0.46 3.10 7.51
C ILE A 96 -1.41 3.84 8.47
N LEU A 97 -2.66 3.38 8.57
CA LEU A 97 -3.64 3.95 9.47
C LEU A 97 -3.27 3.63 10.93
N LYS A 98 -3.45 4.62 11.80
CA LYS A 98 -3.32 4.48 13.24
C LYS A 98 -4.52 3.74 13.81
N ASP A 99 -4.37 3.23 15.02
CA ASP A 99 -5.48 2.65 15.78
C ASP A 99 -6.59 3.71 15.94
N ASN A 100 -7.83 3.31 15.62
CA ASN A 100 -9.03 4.16 15.62
C ASN A 100 -9.03 5.35 14.64
N GLU A 101 -8.12 5.41 13.66
CA GLU A 101 -8.15 6.39 12.57
C GLU A 101 -9.18 5.96 11.52
N ASN A 102 -10.18 6.81 11.26
CA ASN A 102 -11.27 6.49 10.34
C ASN A 102 -11.09 7.21 9.00
N ILE A 103 -11.28 6.49 7.90
CA ILE A 103 -11.27 7.09 6.57
C ILE A 103 -12.58 7.85 6.34
N MET A 104 -12.49 9.15 6.06
CA MET A 104 -13.65 10.00 5.73
C MET A 104 -13.95 9.97 4.23
N TYR A 105 -12.92 10.08 3.39
CA TYR A 105 -13.06 9.90 1.94
C TYR A 105 -11.74 9.53 1.27
N VAL A 106 -11.80 8.95 0.06
CA VAL A 106 -10.61 8.62 -0.76
C VAL A 106 -10.81 8.97 -2.23
N THR A 107 -9.73 9.37 -2.90
CA THR A 107 -9.70 9.51 -4.36
C THR A 107 -8.31 9.17 -4.90
N SER A 108 -8.23 8.88 -6.20
CA SER A 108 -6.98 8.88 -6.96
C SER A 108 -6.75 10.26 -7.59
N GLY A 109 -5.48 10.67 -7.70
CA GLY A 109 -5.09 11.92 -8.35
C GLY A 109 -3.61 11.93 -8.73
N LEU A 110 -3.22 12.82 -9.64
CA LEU A 110 -1.82 13.03 -10.02
C LEU A 110 -1.17 14.10 -9.15
N TYR A 111 -0.03 13.74 -8.57
CA TYR A 111 0.84 14.66 -7.83
C TYR A 111 2.29 14.36 -8.20
N ASN A 112 3.08 15.40 -8.54
CA ASN A 112 4.48 15.27 -8.96
C ASN A 112 4.71 14.16 -10.01
N ASN A 113 3.88 14.13 -11.06
CA ASN A 113 3.91 13.17 -12.16
C ASN A 113 3.69 11.68 -11.79
N ASN A 114 3.28 11.37 -10.56
CA ASN A 114 2.86 10.02 -10.19
C ASN A 114 1.39 10.02 -9.76
N THR A 115 0.77 8.85 -9.83
CA THR A 115 -0.59 8.65 -9.32
C THR A 115 -0.52 8.35 -7.84
N TYR A 116 -1.21 9.16 -7.05
CA TYR A 116 -1.32 9.00 -5.61
C TYR A 116 -2.74 8.59 -5.22
N LEU A 117 -2.84 7.71 -4.23
CA LEU A 117 -4.04 7.58 -3.42
C LEU A 117 -4.05 8.73 -2.40
N ILE A 118 -5.11 9.54 -2.46
CA ILE A 118 -5.36 10.63 -1.52
C ILE A 118 -6.42 10.14 -0.55
N VAL A 119 -6.09 10.13 0.75
CA VAL A 119 -6.96 9.63 1.82
C VAL A 119 -7.17 10.73 2.85
N CYS A 120 -8.42 11.20 2.94
CA CYS A 120 -8.84 12.08 4.02
C CYS A 120 -9.35 11.21 5.17
N THR A 121 -8.75 11.36 6.36
CA THR A 121 -9.16 10.69 7.60
C THR A 121 -9.74 11.70 8.59
N ASP A 122 -10.18 11.24 9.76
CA ASP A 122 -10.53 12.10 10.89
C ASP A 122 -9.31 12.74 11.58
N LEU A 123 -8.09 12.25 11.31
CA LEU A 123 -6.87 12.74 11.94
C LEU A 123 -6.05 13.67 11.04
N ARG A 124 -5.93 13.33 9.76
CA ARG A 124 -4.97 13.92 8.81
C ARG A 124 -5.29 13.56 7.36
N LEU A 125 -4.67 14.28 6.43
CA LEU A 125 -4.69 13.97 5.01
C LEU A 125 -3.43 13.18 4.61
N LEU A 126 -3.61 12.10 3.86
CA LEU A 126 -2.54 11.17 3.48
C LEU A 126 -2.41 11.04 1.96
N PHE A 127 -1.16 10.95 1.48
CA PHE A 127 -0.81 10.77 0.08
C PHE A 127 0.06 9.51 -0.03
N LEU A 128 -0.41 8.49 -0.75
CA LEU A 128 0.31 7.23 -0.94
C LEU A 128 0.62 6.99 -2.41
N ASP A 129 1.86 6.61 -2.73
CA ASP A 129 2.31 6.20 -4.07
C ASP A 129 3.17 4.93 -3.93
N LYS A 130 2.76 3.83 -4.54
CA LYS A 130 3.47 2.55 -4.47
C LYS A 130 4.07 2.18 -5.83
N GLY A 131 5.28 2.69 -6.04
CA GLY A 131 6.12 2.36 -7.19
C GLY A 131 6.67 0.93 -7.14
N MET A 132 6.79 0.28 -8.29
CA MET A 132 7.34 -1.08 -8.38
C MET A 132 8.85 -1.14 -8.03
N ILE A 133 9.58 -0.03 -8.24
CA ILE A 133 11.05 0.03 -8.08
C ILE A 133 11.45 0.64 -6.74
N TYR A 134 10.76 1.70 -6.31
CA TYR A 134 11.14 2.49 -5.14
C TYR A 134 10.28 2.22 -3.88
N GLY A 135 9.33 1.28 -3.95
CA GLY A 135 8.46 0.93 -2.82
C GLY A 135 7.37 1.97 -2.55
N LEU A 136 6.91 2.03 -1.29
CA LEU A 136 5.87 2.95 -0.84
C LEU A 136 6.46 4.32 -0.49
N LYS A 137 5.95 5.36 -1.14
CA LYS A 137 6.09 6.76 -0.71
C LYS A 137 4.80 7.18 0.00
N PHE A 138 4.98 7.87 1.11
CA PHE A 138 3.89 8.32 1.95
C PHE A 138 4.17 9.73 2.45
N HIS A 139 3.16 10.60 2.37
CA HIS A 139 3.19 11.92 2.99
C HIS A 139 1.92 12.11 3.83
N GLU A 140 2.07 12.70 5.01
CA GLU A 140 0.97 13.09 5.88
C GLU A 140 0.92 14.60 6.11
N PHE A 141 -0.29 15.13 6.14
CA PHE A 141 -0.58 16.53 6.39
C PHE A 141 -1.59 16.61 7.54
N PRO A 142 -1.15 16.97 8.76
CA PRO A 142 -2.06 17.30 9.86
C PRO A 142 -2.96 18.47 9.46
N PHE A 143 -4.24 18.42 9.83
CA PHE A 143 -5.21 19.45 9.44
C PHE A 143 -4.85 20.83 10.01
N GLU A 144 -4.17 20.90 11.15
CA GLU A 144 -3.68 22.17 11.74
C GLU A 144 -2.67 22.90 10.84
N LYS A 145 -2.04 22.19 9.90
CA LYS A 145 -1.09 22.77 8.94
C LYS A 145 -1.74 23.13 7.62
N ILE A 146 -3.01 22.81 7.42
CA ILE A 146 -3.75 23.11 6.19
C ILE A 146 -4.63 24.32 6.49
N ASN A 147 -4.42 25.42 5.76
CA ASN A 147 -5.18 26.64 5.94
C ASN A 147 -6.51 26.61 5.18
N SER A 148 -6.52 26.03 3.99
CA SER A 148 -7.72 25.90 3.17
C SER A 148 -7.54 24.88 2.07
N VAL A 149 -8.66 24.44 1.52
CA VAL A 149 -8.72 23.61 0.32
C VAL A 149 -9.65 24.26 -0.69
N SER A 150 -9.29 24.20 -1.96
CA SER A 150 -10.14 24.61 -3.07
C SER A 150 -10.11 23.55 -4.16
N TYR A 151 -11.10 23.56 -5.06
CA TYR A 151 -11.13 22.64 -6.17
C TYR A 151 -11.64 23.29 -7.45
N LYS A 152 -11.21 22.74 -8.58
CA LYS A 152 -11.70 23.07 -9.91
C LYS A 152 -12.26 21.81 -10.55
N LYS A 153 -13.50 21.89 -11.03
CA LYS A 153 -14.14 20.80 -11.77
C LYS A 153 -14.07 21.07 -13.27
N GLY A 154 -13.49 20.15 -14.03
CA GLY A 154 -13.54 20.15 -15.49
C GLY A 154 -14.58 19.16 -16.03
N LEU A 155 -14.64 19.03 -17.36
CA LEU A 155 -15.63 18.17 -18.04
C LEU A 155 -15.44 16.68 -17.75
N LEU A 156 -14.18 16.26 -17.54
CA LEU A 156 -13.79 14.87 -17.28
C LEU A 156 -13.00 14.71 -15.98
N PHE A 157 -12.04 15.61 -15.75
CA PHE A 157 -11.21 15.62 -14.54
C PHE A 157 -11.32 16.96 -13.82
N GLY A 158 -10.95 16.96 -12.55
CA GLY A 158 -10.78 18.13 -11.73
C GLY A 158 -9.41 18.17 -11.05
N GLU A 159 -9.22 19.20 -10.27
CA GLU A 159 -8.01 19.51 -9.53
C GLU A 159 -8.39 19.96 -8.12
N ILE A 160 -7.61 19.55 -7.12
CA ILE A 160 -7.69 20.05 -5.75
C ILE A 160 -6.41 20.82 -5.45
N ILE A 161 -6.56 22.00 -4.83
CA ILE A 161 -5.45 22.83 -4.35
C ILE A 161 -5.54 22.92 -2.83
N ILE A 162 -4.51 22.45 -2.14
CA ILE A 162 -4.39 22.50 -0.68
C ILE A 162 -3.40 23.60 -0.34
N HIS A 163 -3.84 24.60 0.41
CA HIS A 163 -2.99 25.69 0.89
C HIS A 163 -2.45 25.36 2.27
N HIS A 164 -1.12 25.43 2.43
CA HIS A 164 -0.44 25.15 3.68
C HIS A 164 0.70 26.17 3.91
N GLY A 165 0.56 26.99 4.95
CA GLY A 165 1.48 28.10 5.20
C GLY A 165 1.58 29.06 4.00
N SER A 166 2.80 29.23 3.47
CA SER A 166 3.06 30.06 2.28
C SER A 166 3.09 29.28 0.96
N SER A 167 2.74 28.00 0.97
CA SER A 167 2.83 27.09 -0.17
C SER A 167 1.50 26.43 -0.49
N SER A 168 1.41 25.82 -1.67
CA SER A 168 0.23 25.06 -2.08
C SER A 168 0.61 23.75 -2.76
N ILE A 169 -0.21 22.73 -2.56
CA ILE A 169 -0.11 21.43 -3.24
C ILE A 169 -1.26 21.34 -4.22
N ALA A 170 -0.94 21.12 -5.50
CA ALA A 170 -1.92 20.87 -6.55
C ALA A 170 -1.99 19.37 -6.86
N ILE A 171 -3.19 18.81 -6.80
CA ILE A 171 -3.49 17.42 -7.15
C ILE A 171 -4.42 17.43 -8.35
N GLY A 172 -3.88 17.07 -9.52
CA GLY A 172 -4.60 17.09 -10.79
C GLY A 172 -5.24 15.74 -11.14
N SER A 173 -5.93 15.70 -12.29
CA SER A 173 -6.48 14.45 -12.87
C SER A 173 -7.37 13.64 -11.92
N ILE A 174 -8.05 14.32 -11.00
CA ILE A 174 -9.02 13.70 -10.11
C ILE A 174 -10.32 13.50 -10.88
N SER A 175 -11.02 12.38 -10.69
CA SER A 175 -12.32 12.17 -11.34
C SER A 175 -13.29 13.30 -11.01
N LYS A 176 -14.01 13.83 -12.00
CA LYS A 176 -15.03 14.87 -11.79
C LYS A 176 -16.13 14.47 -10.80
N ASN A 177 -16.32 13.16 -10.60
CA ASN A 177 -17.32 12.60 -9.70
C ASN A 177 -16.84 12.63 -8.24
N THR A 178 -15.54 12.63 -7.99
CA THR A 178 -14.95 12.55 -6.64
C THR A 178 -14.31 13.87 -6.20
N VAL A 179 -13.95 14.76 -7.12
CA VAL A 179 -13.17 15.98 -6.83
C VAL A 179 -13.83 16.91 -5.82
N SER A 180 -15.12 17.22 -5.98
CA SER A 180 -15.83 18.13 -5.07
C SER A 180 -16.00 17.49 -3.70
N ARG A 181 -16.44 16.22 -3.69
CA ARG A 181 -16.64 15.46 -2.45
C ARG A 181 -15.36 15.35 -1.64
N MET A 182 -14.22 15.07 -2.27
CA MET A 182 -12.93 15.04 -1.58
C MET A 182 -12.56 16.40 -0.99
N ALA A 183 -12.69 17.49 -1.76
CA ALA A 183 -12.37 18.83 -1.27
C ALA A 183 -13.29 19.26 -0.12
N GLU A 184 -14.59 19.00 -0.23
CA GLU A 184 -15.59 19.25 0.82
C GLU A 184 -15.26 18.46 2.09
N THR A 185 -14.94 17.16 1.97
CA THR A 185 -14.55 16.34 3.14
C THR A 185 -13.26 16.84 3.79
N ILE A 186 -12.26 17.28 3.02
CA ILE A 186 -11.05 17.90 3.58
C ILE A 186 -11.41 19.18 4.35
N GLN A 187 -12.24 20.04 3.77
CA GLN A 187 -12.66 21.29 4.40
C GLN A 187 -13.43 21.04 5.71
N GLU A 188 -14.33 20.05 5.73
CA GLU A 188 -15.06 19.64 6.94
C GLU A 188 -14.10 19.23 8.07
N GLN A 189 -13.08 18.42 7.76
CA GLN A 189 -12.12 17.97 8.76
C GLN A 189 -11.23 19.10 9.29
N ILE A 190 -10.88 20.08 8.44
CA ILE A 190 -10.20 21.31 8.89
C ILE A 190 -11.10 22.05 9.90
N SER A 191 -12.36 22.30 9.55
CA SER A 191 -13.31 23.03 10.41
C SER A 191 -13.58 22.32 11.74
N ILE A 192 -13.69 20.98 11.73
CA ILE A 192 -13.86 20.17 12.95
C ILE A 192 -12.63 20.32 13.86
N ARG A 193 -11.42 20.29 13.29
CA ARG A 193 -10.18 20.43 14.06
C ARG A 193 -10.09 21.82 14.69
N GLU A 194 -10.37 22.88 13.93
CA GLU A 194 -10.39 24.26 14.44
C GLU A 194 -11.39 24.45 15.58
N SER A 195 -12.57 23.81 15.49
CA SER A 195 -13.62 23.90 16.52
C SER A 195 -13.31 23.10 17.79
N SER A 196 -12.34 22.19 17.73
CA SER A 196 -11.96 21.30 18.84
C SER A 196 -10.73 21.80 19.62
N MET A 197 -10.15 22.93 19.20
CA MET A 197 -8.99 23.61 19.82
C MET A 197 -9.45 24.74 20.75
#